data_AF-A0A1W9Q8Z8-F1
#
_entry.id   AF-A0A1W9Q8Z8-F1
#
_cell.length_a   1.000
_cell.length_b   1.000
_cell.length_c   1.000
_cell.angle_alpha   90.00
_cell.angle_beta   90.00
_cell.angle_gamma   90.00
#
_symmetry.space_group_name_H-M   'P 1'
#
loop_
_entity.id
_entity.type
_entity.pdbx_description
1 polymer ?
#
loop_
_entity_poly.entity_id
_entity_poly.type
_entity_poly.pdbx_seq_one_letter_code
_entity_poly.pdbx_strand_id
1 'polypeptide(L)'
;MELLPLWPLLRLLKFASALAYAAGLGLALSPVPLPLRKRVVHSFASPALLSTWVAGYFLTLFQGTPLTEAWILGGFLASTACQLLLVHTTRSERVTCGQIRWILGLLLLTLLCMVFRPTWGRMLG
;
A
#
# COMPACT_ATOMS: atom_id res chain seq x y z
N MET A 1 -28.08 14.89 14.50
CA MET A 1 -26.72 14.90 13.91
C MET A 1 -26.62 13.65 13.06
N GLU A 2 -26.76 13.79 11.74
CA GLU A 2 -26.53 12.67 10.84
C GLU A 2 -25.06 12.28 10.98
N LEU A 3 -24.82 11.14 11.61
CA LEU A 3 -23.53 10.47 11.54
C LEU A 3 -23.26 10.25 10.06
N LEU A 4 -22.43 11.10 9.45
CA LEU A 4 -21.88 10.88 8.12
C LEU A 4 -21.60 9.39 8.00
N PRO A 5 -22.13 8.69 6.96
CA PRO A 5 -22.02 7.26 6.90
C PRO A 5 -20.52 6.92 6.90
N LEU A 6 -20.04 6.42 8.05
CA LEU A 6 -18.63 6.22 8.36
C LEU A 6 -17.99 5.26 7.36
N TRP A 7 -18.80 4.34 6.85
CA TRP A 7 -18.43 3.34 5.87
C TRP A 7 -18.00 3.93 4.50
N PRO A 8 -18.79 4.75 3.79
CA PRO A 8 -18.32 5.52 2.63
C PRO A 8 -17.07 6.36 2.89
N LEU A 9 -16.99 7.03 4.04
CA LEU A 9 -15.85 7.87 4.38
C LEU A 9 -14.56 7.04 4.50
N LEU A 10 -14.61 5.90 5.18
CA LEU A 10 -13.48 4.98 5.29
C LEU A 10 -13.05 4.42 3.93
N ARG A 11 -13.99 4.11 3.04
CA ARG A 11 -13.69 3.66 1.67
C ARG A 11 -13.00 4.76 0.86
N LEU A 12 -13.50 5.98 0.94
CA LEU A 12 -12.90 7.14 0.29
C LEU A 12 -11.49 7.41 0.83
N LEU A 13 -11.32 7.38 2.15
CA LEU A 13 -10.03 7.56 2.81
C LEU A 13 -9.03 6.49 2.39
N LYS A 14 -9.43 5.21 2.40
CA LYS A 14 -8.59 4.09 1.96
C LYS A 14 -8.15 4.28 0.50
N PHE A 15 -9.09 4.63 -0.37
CA PHE A 15 -8.83 4.83 -1.80
C PHE A 15 -7.91 6.03 -2.06
N ALA A 16 -8.21 7.19 -1.48
CA ALA A 16 -7.39 8.39 -1.60
C ALA A 16 -5.96 8.16 -1.07
N SER A 17 -5.84 7.47 0.07
CA SER A 17 -4.54 7.11 0.64
C SER A 17 -3.76 6.14 -0.27
N ALA A 18 -4.44 5.15 -0.87
CA ALA A 18 -3.80 4.22 -1.78
C ALA A 18 -3.31 4.92 -3.07
N LEU A 19 -4.10 5.88 -3.57
CA LEU A 19 -3.71 6.69 -4.72
C LEU A 19 -2.53 7.61 -4.39
N ALA A 20 -2.55 8.25 -3.22
CA ALA A 20 -1.43 9.05 -2.74
C ALA A 20 -0.16 8.20 -2.59
N TYR A 21 -0.28 6.96 -2.08
CA TYR A 21 0.85 6.03 -2.02
C TYR A 21 1.41 5.70 -3.41
N ALA A 22 0.54 5.39 -4.38
CA ALA A 22 0.95 5.11 -5.76
C ALA A 22 1.63 6.32 -6.42
N ALA A 23 1.10 7.53 -6.20
CA ALA A 23 1.71 8.77 -6.69
C ALA A 23 3.09 9.01 -6.05
N GLY A 24 3.21 8.80 -4.74
CA GLY A 24 4.49 8.89 -4.02
C GLY A 24 5.53 7.89 -4.52
N LEU A 25 5.10 6.68 -4.85
CA LEU A 25 5.95 5.64 -5.45
C LEU A 25 6.44 6.08 -6.84
N GLY A 26 5.55 6.57 -7.71
CA GLY A 26 5.91 7.09 -9.03
C GLY A 26 6.94 8.23 -8.96
N LEU A 27 6.71 9.20 -8.08
CA LEU A 27 7.64 10.31 -7.85
C LEU A 27 8.99 9.83 -7.27
N ALA A 28 8.98 8.88 -6.35
CA ALA A 28 10.22 8.37 -5.74
C ALA A 28 11.10 7.59 -6.74
N LEU A 29 10.49 6.92 -7.72
CA LEU A 29 11.19 6.19 -8.79
C LEU A 29 11.62 7.09 -9.96
N SER A 30 11.09 8.30 -10.05
CA SER A 30 11.48 9.27 -11.08
C SER A 30 12.91 9.80 -10.86
N PRO A 31 13.56 10.39 -11.89
CA PRO A 31 14.90 10.95 -11.79
C PRO A 31 14.90 12.30 -11.03
N VAL A 32 14.51 12.27 -9.76
CA VAL A 32 14.51 13.41 -8.84
C VAL A 32 15.73 13.40 -7.91
N PRO A 33 16.17 14.57 -7.41
CA PRO A 33 17.24 14.66 -6.43
C PRO A 33 16.97 13.85 -5.16
N LEU A 34 18.04 13.30 -4.56
CA LEU A 34 17.95 12.46 -3.36
C LEU A 34 17.21 13.12 -2.18
N PRO A 35 17.40 14.43 -1.87
CA PRO A 35 16.65 15.09 -0.79
C PRO A 35 15.14 15.10 -1.05
N LEU A 36 14.73 15.33 -2.30
CA LEU A 36 13.32 15.32 -2.68
C LEU A 36 12.75 13.91 -2.59
N ARG A 37 13.48 12.88 -3.07
CA ARG A 37 13.08 11.47 -2.95
C ARG A 37 12.85 11.08 -1.49
N LYS A 38 13.78 11.43 -0.58
CA LYS A 38 13.63 11.19 0.87
C LYS A 38 12.35 11.82 1.42
N ARG A 39 12.09 13.08 1.07
CA ARG A 39 10.88 13.79 1.51
C ARG A 39 9.61 13.13 0.98
N VAL A 40 9.57 12.78 -0.31
CA VAL A 40 8.42 12.07 -0.91
C VAL A 40 8.19 10.73 -0.22
N VAL A 41 9.23 9.94 0.02
CA VAL A 41 9.07 8.61 0.64
C VAL A 41 8.62 8.72 2.10
N HIS A 42 9.28 9.55 2.91
CA HIS A 42 9.02 9.60 4.35
C HIS A 42 7.86 10.50 4.75
N SER A 43 7.65 11.61 4.05
CA SER A 43 6.60 12.58 4.39
C SER A 43 5.31 12.35 3.61
N PHE A 44 5.30 11.54 2.56
CA PHE A 44 4.12 11.33 1.72
C PHE A 44 3.77 9.84 1.53
N ALA A 45 4.67 9.02 0.97
CA ALA A 45 4.36 7.62 0.69
C ALA A 45 4.17 6.79 1.97
N SER A 46 5.04 6.93 2.97
CA SER A 46 4.93 6.15 4.22
C SER A 46 3.62 6.44 4.97
N PRO A 47 3.23 7.71 5.22
CA PRO A 47 1.96 8.03 5.87
C PRO A 47 0.74 7.61 5.04
N ALA A 48 0.81 7.71 3.71
CA ALA A 48 -0.25 7.28 2.82
C ALA A 48 -0.50 5.77 2.93
N LEU A 49 0.57 4.96 2.89
CA LEU A 49 0.44 3.50 3.06
C LEU A 49 -0.14 3.14 4.44
N LEU A 50 0.34 3.79 5.50
CA LEU A 50 -0.19 3.59 6.85
C LEU A 50 -1.69 3.91 6.89
N SER A 51 -2.10 5.04 6.32
CA SER A 51 -3.50 5.46 6.24
C SER A 51 -4.37 4.46 5.48
N THR A 52 -3.88 3.89 4.36
CA THR A 52 -4.56 2.84 3.60
C THR A 52 -4.81 1.58 4.44
N TRP A 53 -3.85 1.19 5.28
CA TRP A 53 -3.96 0.02 6.15
C TRP A 53 -4.86 0.28 7.34
N VAL A 54 -4.72 1.42 8.01
CA VAL A 54 -5.59 1.82 9.12
C VAL A 54 -7.05 1.89 8.67
N ALA A 55 -7.34 2.56 7.55
CA ALA A 55 -8.70 2.60 7.00
C ALA A 55 -9.20 1.20 6.58
N GLY A 56 -8.31 0.37 6.02
CA GLY A 56 -8.61 -1.02 5.68
C GLY A 56 -8.99 -1.87 6.89
N TYR A 57 -8.24 -1.73 7.98
CA TYR A 57 -8.48 -2.43 9.24
C TYR A 57 -9.87 -2.10 9.80
N PHE A 58 -10.22 -0.82 9.87
CA PHE A 58 -11.56 -0.42 10.31
C PHE A 58 -12.66 -0.99 9.40
N LEU A 59 -12.47 -0.97 8.07
CA LEU A 59 -13.41 -1.57 7.13
C LEU A 59 -13.57 -3.08 7.34
N THR A 60 -12.51 -3.81 7.68
CA THR A 60 -12.60 -5.25 7.97
C THR A 60 -13.34 -5.52 9.27
N LEU A 61 -13.18 -4.66 10.30
CA LEU A 61 -13.96 -4.76 11.54
C LEU A 61 -15.46 -4.59 11.27
N PHE A 62 -15.86 -3.62 10.44
CA PHE A 62 -17.26 -3.42 10.06
C PHE A 62 -17.87 -4.60 9.28
N GLN A 63 -17.05 -5.37 8.56
CA GLN A 63 -17.48 -6.52 7.75
C GLN A 63 -17.42 -7.84 8.51
N GLY A 64 -16.81 -7.90 9.69
CA GLY A 64 -16.51 -9.16 10.37
C GLY A 64 -15.48 -10.03 9.64
N THR A 65 -14.67 -9.44 8.75
CA THR A 65 -13.67 -10.20 7.98
C THR A 65 -12.41 -10.41 8.83
N PRO A 66 -11.93 -11.66 9.00
CA PRO A 66 -10.74 -11.91 9.79
C PRO A 66 -9.49 -11.38 9.08
N LEU A 67 -8.62 -10.69 9.81
CA LEU A 67 -7.35 -10.13 9.28
C LEU A 67 -6.38 -11.20 8.79
N THR A 68 -6.60 -12.45 9.22
CA THR A 68 -5.78 -13.59 8.83
C THR A 68 -6.07 -14.04 7.41
N GLU A 69 -7.12 -13.56 6.73
CA GLU A 69 -7.41 -13.96 5.34
C GLU A 69 -6.20 -13.81 4.42
N ALA A 70 -6.03 -14.78 3.51
CA ALA A 70 -4.85 -14.88 2.65
C ALA A 70 -4.60 -13.59 1.85
N TRP A 71 -5.66 -12.97 1.33
CA TRP A 71 -5.56 -11.71 0.60
C TRP A 71 -5.16 -10.50 1.46
N ILE A 72 -5.55 -10.49 2.75
CA ILE A 72 -5.18 -9.42 3.68
C ILE A 72 -3.71 -9.55 4.04
N LEU A 73 -3.29 -10.75 4.49
CA LEU A 73 -1.90 -11.01 4.86
C LEU A 73 -0.96 -10.86 3.66
N GLY A 74 -1.31 -11.44 2.51
CA GLY A 74 -0.52 -11.34 1.29
C GLY A 74 -0.39 -9.89 0.82
N GLY A 75 -1.49 -9.14 0.80
CA GLY A 75 -1.46 -7.71 0.45
C GLY A 75 -0.66 -6.89 1.46
N PHE A 76 -0.77 -7.19 2.75
CA PHE A 76 -0.01 -6.52 3.82
C PHE A 76 1.48 -6.71 3.61
N LEU A 77 1.94 -7.96 3.58
CA LEU A 77 3.34 -8.30 3.42
C LEU A 77 3.91 -7.75 2.11
N ALA A 78 3.19 -7.89 0.99
CA ALA A 78 3.63 -7.36 -0.30
C ALA A 78 3.77 -5.83 -0.29
N SER A 79 2.80 -5.12 0.27
CA SER A 79 2.83 -3.66 0.34
C SER A 79 3.90 -3.13 1.31
N THR A 80 4.12 -3.80 2.44
CA THR A 80 5.18 -3.47 3.38
C THR A 80 6.55 -3.74 2.78
N ALA A 81 6.75 -4.88 2.10
CA ALA A 81 7.99 -5.17 1.39
C ALA A 81 8.27 -4.13 0.28
N CYS A 82 7.22 -3.72 -0.44
CA CYS A 82 7.29 -2.65 -1.44
C CYS A 82 7.79 -1.34 -0.79
N GLN A 83 7.22 -0.97 0.36
CA GLN A 83 7.63 0.23 1.08
C GLN A 83 9.05 0.15 1.64
N LEU A 84 9.49 -1.01 2.13
CA LEU A 84 10.86 -1.21 2.60
C LEU A 84 11.87 -1.03 1.47
N LEU A 85 11.58 -1.57 0.28
CA LEU A 85 12.41 -1.33 -0.91
C LEU A 85 12.39 0.14 -1.32
N LEU A 86 11.24 0.79 -1.26
CA LEU A 86 11.12 2.22 -1.55
C LEU A 86 11.97 3.07 -0.60
N VAL A 87 11.93 2.79 0.70
CA VAL A 87 12.81 3.41 1.71
C VAL A 87 14.27 3.12 1.41
N HIS A 88 14.62 1.90 1.00
CA HIS A 88 15.99 1.57 0.62
C HIS A 88 16.50 2.42 -0.56
N THR A 89 15.65 2.80 -1.52
CA THR A 89 16.04 3.69 -2.63
C THR A 89 16.47 5.09 -2.20
N THR A 90 16.18 5.49 -0.96
CA THR A 90 16.58 6.78 -0.39
C THR A 90 18.01 6.79 0.16
N ARG A 91 18.69 5.63 0.16
CA ARG A 91 20.09 5.49 0.62
C ARG A 91 21.12 5.74 -0.47
N SER A 92 20.71 5.71 -1.74
CA SER A 92 21.56 5.87 -2.91
C SER A 92 20.96 6.92 -3.85
N GLU A 93 21.79 7.70 -4.52
CA GLU A 93 21.31 8.64 -5.54
C GLU A 93 20.67 7.92 -6.73
N ARG A 94 21.21 6.75 -7.09
CA ARG A 94 20.74 5.95 -8.23
C ARG A 94 19.76 4.88 -7.77
N VAL A 95 18.62 4.80 -8.46
CA VAL A 95 17.69 3.67 -8.39
C VAL A 95 18.05 2.70 -9.50
N THR A 96 18.21 1.42 -9.15
CA THR A 96 18.54 0.38 -10.12
C THR A 96 17.29 -0.15 -10.82
N CYS A 97 17.42 -0.61 -12.07
CA CYS A 97 16.32 -1.28 -12.78
C CYS A 97 15.81 -2.52 -12.02
N GLY A 98 16.68 -3.21 -11.27
CA GLY A 98 16.30 -4.31 -10.39
C GLY A 98 15.33 -3.87 -9.29
N GLN A 99 15.63 -2.76 -8.60
CA GLN A 99 14.75 -2.20 -7.57
C GLN A 99 13.39 -1.78 -8.14
N ILE A 100 13.37 -1.12 -9.30
CA ILE A 100 12.13 -0.72 -9.97
C ILE A 100 11.27 -1.95 -10.26
N ARG A 101 11.85 -3.00 -10.86
CA ARG A 101 11.11 -4.24 -11.16
C ARG A 101 10.53 -4.89 -9.91
N TRP A 102 11.29 -4.98 -8.82
CA TRP A 102 10.80 -5.55 -7.57
C TRP A 102 9.68 -4.73 -6.95
N ILE A 103 9.82 -3.40 -6.91
CA ILE A 103 8.79 -2.49 -6.37
C ILE A 103 7.50 -2.62 -7.18
N LEU A 104 7.59 -2.62 -8.52
CA LEU A 104 6.42 -2.81 -9.38
C LEU A 104 5.80 -4.21 -9.22
N GLY A 105 6.62 -5.25 -9.11
CA GLY A 105 6.15 -6.62 -8.87
C GLY A 105 5.40 -6.77 -7.54
N LEU A 106 5.91 -6.18 -6.46
CA LEU A 106 5.25 -6.20 -5.15
C LEU A 106 3.99 -5.35 -5.12
N LEU A 107 3.97 -4.20 -5.82
CA LEU A 107 2.76 -3.42 -6.01
C LEU A 107 1.70 -4.21 -6.77
N LEU A 108 2.08 -4.87 -7.86
CA LEU A 108 1.19 -5.73 -8.63
C LEU A 108 0.64 -6.87 -7.76
N LEU A 109 1.51 -7.56 -7.01
CA LEU A 109 1.08 -8.61 -6.07
C LEU A 109 0.08 -8.10 -5.03
N THR A 110 0.33 -6.91 -4.48
CA THR A 110 -0.62 -6.25 -3.55
C THR A 110 -1.99 -6.05 -4.20
N LEU A 111 -2.01 -5.55 -5.44
CA LEU A 111 -3.25 -5.35 -6.19
C LEU A 111 -3.96 -6.67 -6.49
N LEU A 112 -3.22 -7.70 -6.91
CA LEU A 112 -3.77 -9.03 -7.17
C LEU A 112 -4.46 -9.61 -5.92
N CYS A 113 -3.82 -9.48 -4.76
CA CYS A 113 -4.45 -9.86 -3.48
C CYS A 113 -5.76 -9.09 -3.24
N MET A 114 -5.75 -7.76 -3.41
CA MET A 114 -6.92 -6.91 -3.11
C MET A 114 -8.08 -7.07 -4.11
N VAL A 115 -7.78 -7.39 -5.37
CA VAL A 115 -8.77 -7.54 -6.45
C VAL A 115 -9.36 -8.94 -6.46
N PHE A 116 -8.54 -9.98 -6.53
CA PHE A 116 -9.03 -11.36 -6.60
C PHE A 116 -9.51 -11.89 -5.25
N ARG A 117 -9.00 -11.32 -4.15
CA ARG A 117 -9.33 -11.67 -2.77
C ARG A 117 -9.29 -13.18 -2.53
N PRO A 118 -8.14 -13.85 -2.79
CA PRO A 118 -7.99 -15.24 -2.44
C PRO A 118 -8.25 -15.44 -0.94
N THR A 119 -9.09 -16.42 -0.60
CA THR A 119 -9.37 -16.82 0.79
C THR A 119 -8.76 -18.18 1.06
N TRP A 120 -8.45 -18.47 2.32
CA TRP A 120 -7.87 -19.78 2.69
C TRP A 120 -8.77 -20.94 2.28
N GLY A 121 -10.09 -20.78 2.44
CA GLY A 121 -11.07 -21.81 2.08
C GLY A 121 -11.10 -22.16 0.59
N ARG A 122 -10.70 -21.25 -0.32
CA ARG A 122 -10.60 -21.56 -1.76
C ARG A 122 -9.23 -22.08 -2.18
N MET A 123 -8.21 -21.91 -1.35
CA MET A 123 -6.83 -22.30 -1.65
C MET A 123 -6.47 -23.66 -1.07
N LEU A 124 -7.08 -24.03 0.05
CA LEU A 124 -6.79 -25.25 0.81
C LEU A 124 -7.90 -26.31 0.71
N GLY A 125 -9.06 -25.96 0.14
CA GLY A 125 -10.17 -26.87 -0.15
C GLY A 125 -10.12 -27.32 -1.60
#